data_AF-H9FLA8-F1
#
_entry.id   AF-H9FLA8-F1
#
_cell.length_a   1.000
_cell.length_b   1.000
_cell.length_c   1.000
_cell.angle_alpha   90.00
_cell.angle_beta   90.00
_cell.angle_gamma   90.00
#
_symmetry.space_group_name_H-M   'P 1'
#
loop_
_entity.id
_entity.type
_entity.pdbx_description
1 polymer ?
#
loop_
_entity_poly.entity_id
_entity_poly.type
_entity_poly.pdbx_seq_one_letter_code
_entity_poly.pdbx_strand_id
1 'polypeptide(L)'
;IKNSFGQRVYFAAEDTDCCTRNCCGPSRPFTLRIIDNMGREVITLERPLRCNSCCCPCCLQEIEIQAPPGVPVGYVIQTWHPCLPK
;
A
#
# COMPACT_ATOMS: atom_id res chain seq x y z
N ILE A 1 -3.05 -4.86 13.81
CA ILE A 1 -1.96 -5.82 14.01
C ILE A 1 -1.88 -6.19 15.48
N LYS A 2 -1.86 -7.49 15.81
CA LYS A 2 -1.82 -7.99 17.19
C LYS A 2 -0.52 -8.77 17.43
N ASN A 3 -0.02 -8.76 18.67
CA ASN A 3 1.10 -9.62 19.07
C ASN A 3 0.63 -11.06 19.37
N SER A 4 1.58 -11.94 19.70
CA SER A 4 1.32 -13.32 20.14
C SER A 4 0.43 -13.43 21.39
N PHE A 5 0.36 -12.37 22.20
CA PHE A 5 -0.52 -12.26 23.36
C PHE A 5 -1.92 -11.71 23.02
N GLY A 6 -2.22 -11.46 21.73
CA GLY A 6 -3.52 -10.97 21.27
C GLY A 6 -3.77 -9.48 21.49
N GLN A 7 -2.82 -8.74 22.05
CA GLN A 7 -2.92 -7.30 22.25
C GLN A 7 -2.73 -6.59 20.91
N ARG A 8 -3.53 -5.56 20.67
CA ARG A 8 -3.34 -4.68 19.52
C ARG A 8 -2.06 -3.88 19.74
N VAL A 9 -1.12 -3.95 18.79
CA VAL A 9 0.16 -3.20 18.84
C VAL A 9 0.14 -2.07 17.82
N TYR A 10 -0.43 -2.33 16.63
CA TYR A 10 -0.55 -1.31 15.59
C TYR A 10 -1.95 -1.25 15.00
N PHE A 11 -2.36 -0.05 14.66
CA PHE A 11 -3.49 0.30 13.82
C PHE A 11 -3.01 0.49 12.38
N ALA A 12 -3.79 0.06 11.39
CA ALA A 12 -3.53 0.35 9.99
C ALA A 12 -4.75 1.08 9.42
N ALA A 13 -4.53 2.27 8.87
CA ALA A 13 -5.55 3.09 8.23
C ALA A 13 -5.22 3.22 6.74
N GLU A 14 -6.18 2.92 5.86
CA GLU A 14 -6.07 3.27 4.44
C GLU A 14 -6.73 4.64 4.25
N ASP A 15 -5.95 5.61 3.75
CA ASP A 15 -6.45 6.90 3.32
C ASP A 15 -6.63 6.85 1.80
N THR A 16 -7.89 6.89 1.34
CA THR A 16 -8.25 6.76 -0.08
C THR A 16 -9.34 7.75 -0.44
N ASP A 17 -9.09 8.56 -1.47
CA ASP A 17 -10.03 9.54 -1.99
C ASP A 17 -11.20 8.87 -2.73
N CYS A 18 -12.43 9.22 -2.33
CA CYS A 18 -13.71 8.61 -2.73
C CYS A 18 -13.90 8.46 -4.26
N CYS A 19 -13.35 9.39 -5.04
CA CYS A 19 -13.53 9.44 -6.50
C CYS A 19 -12.79 8.32 -7.27
N THR A 20 -11.84 7.62 -6.66
CA THR A 20 -11.05 6.55 -7.33
C THR A 20 -11.67 5.16 -7.25
N ARG A 21 -12.71 4.97 -6.42
CA ARG A 21 -13.29 3.65 -6.12
C ARG A 21 -14.15 3.08 -7.25
N ASN A 22 -14.69 3.93 -8.13
CA ASN A 22 -15.56 3.53 -9.25
C ASN A 22 -14.87 3.50 -10.62
N CYS A 23 -13.74 4.20 -10.81
CA CYS A 23 -13.12 4.36 -12.14
C CYS A 23 -11.85 3.51 -12.37
N CYS A 24 -11.11 3.12 -11.32
CA CYS A 24 -9.78 2.49 -11.46
C CYS A 24 -9.63 1.11 -10.79
N GLY A 25 -10.68 0.59 -10.15
CA GLY A 25 -10.70 -0.76 -9.56
C GLY A 25 -9.51 -1.04 -8.61
N PRO A 26 -8.83 -2.21 -8.69
CA PRO A 26 -7.73 -2.58 -7.80
C PRO A 26 -6.44 -1.77 -8.03
N SER A 27 -6.38 -0.97 -9.09
CA SER A 27 -5.19 -0.18 -9.45
C SER A 27 -5.20 1.24 -8.90
N ARG A 28 -6.10 1.53 -7.95
CA ARG A 28 -6.16 2.83 -7.25
C ARG A 28 -4.87 3.14 -6.48
N PRO A 29 -4.50 4.43 -6.34
CA PRO A 29 -3.50 4.85 -5.39
C PRO A 29 -4.09 4.73 -3.99
N PHE A 30 -3.25 4.40 -3.02
CA PHE A 30 -3.65 4.45 -1.62
C PHE A 30 -2.43 4.74 -0.76
N THR A 31 -2.70 5.39 0.37
CA THR A 31 -1.69 5.60 1.40
C THR A 31 -2.12 4.82 2.63
N LEU A 32 -1.31 3.84 3.05
CA LEU A 32 -1.54 3.07 4.26
C LEU A 32 -0.67 3.64 5.38
N ARG A 33 -1.30 4.02 6.48
CA ARG A 33 -0.62 4.53 7.68
C ARG A 33 -0.68 3.52 8.80
N ILE A 34 0.47 3.10 9.29
CA ILE A 34 0.59 2.22 10.45
C ILE A 34 0.89 3.07 11.68
N ILE A 35 -0.03 3.03 12.64
CA ILE A 35 -0.04 3.87 13.84
C ILE A 35 0.15 2.98 15.06
N ASP A 36 1.02 3.37 15.97
CA ASP A 36 1.19 2.70 17.27
C ASP A 36 0.03 3.02 18.22
N ASN A 37 -0.06 2.30 19.33
CA ASN A 37 -1.04 2.50 20.39
C ASN A 37 -1.00 3.92 21.01
N MET A 38 0.11 4.64 20.87
CA MET A 38 0.24 6.04 21.28
C MET A 38 -0.28 7.05 20.25
N GLY A 39 -0.86 6.59 19.13
CA GLY A 39 -1.34 7.47 18.06
C GLY A 39 -0.23 8.04 17.16
N ARG A 40 1.00 7.52 17.26
CA ARG A 40 2.13 7.95 16.43
C ARG A 40 2.23 7.10 15.17
N GLU A 41 2.37 7.74 14.02
CA GLU A 41 2.66 7.07 12.75
C GLU A 41 4.10 6.52 12.78
N VAL A 42 4.23 5.19 12.59
CA VAL A 42 5.51 4.49 12.63
C VAL A 42 5.97 4.11 11.23
N ILE A 43 5.01 3.71 10.37
CA ILE A 43 5.28 3.29 8.99
C ILE A 43 4.24 3.91 8.07
N THR A 44 4.70 4.45 6.95
CA THR A 44 3.85 4.92 5.85
C THR A 44 4.13 4.07 4.63
N LEU A 45 3.08 3.52 4.02
CA LEU A 45 3.17 2.85 2.74
C LEU A 45 2.43 3.69 1.72
N GLU A 46 3.12 4.08 0.66
CA GLU A 46 2.56 4.89 -0.41
C GLU A 46 2.55 4.10 -1.71
N ARG A 47 1.36 3.97 -2.29
CA ARG A 47 1.19 3.35 -3.60
C ARG A 47 0.76 4.41 -4.61
N PRO A 48 1.64 4.83 -5.54
CA PRO A 48 1.29 5.78 -6.58
C PRO A 48 0.27 5.21 -7.57
N LEU A 49 -0.49 6.10 -8.23
CA LEU A 49 -1.42 5.75 -9.29
C LEU A 49 -0.62 5.20 -10.48
N ARG A 50 -0.86 3.94 -10.86
CA ARG A 50 -0.27 3.32 -12.05
C ARG A 50 -1.41 2.88 -12.98
N CYS A 51 -1.20 3.03 -14.29
CA CYS A 51 -2.21 2.77 -15.32
C CYS A 51 -2.58 1.28 -15.36
N ASN A 52 -3.88 0.95 -15.45
CA ASN A 52 -4.34 -0.44 -15.61
C ASN A 52 -4.76 -0.77 -17.06
N SER A 53 -4.61 0.19 -17.98
CA SER A 53 -5.13 0.12 -19.35
C SER A 53 -4.11 -0.42 -20.38
N CYS A 54 -2.88 -0.71 -19.98
CA CYS A 54 -1.83 -1.18 -20.89
C CYS A 54 -1.97 -2.70 -21.10
N CYS A 55 -2.18 -3.15 -22.34
CA CYS A 55 -2.13 -4.58 -22.72
C CYS A 55 -0.69 -5.17 -22.70
N CYS A 56 0.26 -4.50 -22.05
CA CYS A 56 1.67 -4.87 -21.96
C CYS A 56 2.11 -4.85 -20.49
N PRO A 57 3.21 -5.54 -20.10
CA PRO A 57 3.73 -5.59 -18.71
C PRO A 57 4.26 -4.23 -18.18
N CYS A 58 3.81 -3.12 -18.75
CA CYS A 58 4.36 -1.78 -18.59
C CYS A 58 3.91 -1.05 -17.32
N CYS A 59 3.05 -1.66 -16.50
CA CYS A 59 2.39 -1.01 -15.37
C CYS A 59 2.38 -1.83 -14.07
N LEU A 60 3.49 -2.50 -13.76
CA LEU A 60 3.66 -3.16 -12.48
C LEU A 60 3.43 -2.18 -11.31
N GLN A 61 2.69 -2.63 -10.30
CA GLN A 61 2.45 -1.83 -9.10
C GLN A 61 3.70 -1.80 -8.23
N GLU A 62 3.98 -0.66 -7.64
CA GLU A 62 5.07 -0.44 -6.71
C GLU A 62 4.52 0.25 -5.47
N ILE A 63 5.00 -0.14 -4.30
CA ILE A 63 4.63 0.45 -3.01
C ILE A 63 5.93 0.89 -2.35
N GLU A 64 6.05 2.17 -2.05
CA GLU A 64 7.14 2.69 -1.22
C GLU A 64 6.80 2.50 0.25
N ILE A 65 7.75 1.98 1.04
CA ILE A 65 7.64 1.84 2.48
C ILE A 65 8.61 2.81 3.15
N GLN A 66 8.07 3.65 4.03
CA GLN A 66 8.81 4.63 4.81
C GLN A 66 8.71 4.32 6.30
N ALA A 67 9.83 4.36 7.03
CA ALA A 67 9.86 4.23 8.49
C ALA A 67 11.12 4.92 9.07
N PRO A 68 10.98 5.99 9.89
CA PRO A 68 9.76 6.74 10.22
C PRO A 68 9.16 7.44 8.97
N PRO A 69 7.94 8.00 9.05
CA PRO A 69 7.32 8.72 7.93
C PRO A 69 8.26 9.77 7.33
N GLY A 70 8.45 9.76 6.01
CA GLY A 70 9.38 10.62 5.30
C GLY A 70 10.79 10.05 5.08
N VAL A 71 11.13 8.88 5.63
CA VAL A 71 12.39 8.18 5.34
C VAL A 71 12.09 6.87 4.61
N PRO A 72 12.36 6.77 3.29
CA PRO A 72 12.12 5.54 2.53
C PRO A 72 13.09 4.44 2.98
N VAL A 73 12.53 3.31 3.38
CA VAL A 73 13.28 2.11 3.81
C VAL A 73 13.36 1.08 2.69
N GLY A 74 12.37 1.05 1.79
CA GLY A 74 12.39 0.17 0.64
C GLY A 74 11.13 0.23 -0.21
N TYR A 75 11.11 -0.63 -1.23
CA TYR A 75 10.04 -0.69 -2.22
C TYR A 75 9.56 -2.14 -2.37
N VAL A 76 8.25 -2.32 -2.47
CA VAL A 76 7.62 -3.60 -2.81
C VAL A 76 7.06 -3.48 -4.22
N ILE A 77 7.58 -4.30 -5.13
CA ILE A 77 7.19 -4.30 -6.54
C ILE A 77 6.40 -5.57 -6.83
N GLN A 78 5.25 -5.42 -7.49
CA GLN A 78 4.48 -6.54 -7.98
C GLN A 78 5.24 -7.25 -9.11
N THR A 79 5.47 -8.54 -8.96
CA THR A 79 6.03 -9.39 -10.03
C THR A 79 4.91 -9.89 -10.93
N TRP A 80 5.07 -9.74 -12.25
CA TRP A 80 4.12 -10.27 -13.23
C TRP A 80 4.50 -11.70 -13.63
N HIS A 81 3.51 -12.58 -13.70
CA HIS A 81 3.65 -13.91 -14.29
C HIS A 81 2.62 -14.15 -15.41
N PRO A 82 3.02 -14.79 -16.52
CA PRO A 82 2.16 -15.01 -17.69
C PRO A 82 1.01 -16.01 -17.46
N CYS A 83 1.13 -16.90 -16.48
CA CYS A 83 0.24 -18.06 -16.35
C CYS A 83 -0.39 -18.22 -14.96
N LEU A 84 -0.07 -17.34 -14.01
CA LEU A 84 -0.66 -17.35 -12.67
C LEU A 84 -1.48 -16.07 -12.51
N PRO A 85 -2.81 -16.16 -12.33
CA PRO A 85 -3.59 -14.99 -12.00
C PRO A 85 -3.32 -14.58 -10.55
N LYS A 86 -3.00 -13.28 -10.39
CA LYS A 86 -3.05 -12.45 -9.17
C LYS A 86 -2.51 -13.03 -7.85
#